data_AF-A0A7S0Z5E6-F1
#
_entry.id   AF-A0A7S0Z5E6-F1
#
_cell.length_a   1.000
_cell.length_b   1.000
_cell.length_c   1.000
_cell.angle_alpha   90.00
_cell.angle_beta   90.00
_cell.angle_gamma   90.00
#
_symmetry.space_group_name_H-M   'P 1'
#
loop_
_entity.id
_entity.type
_entity.pdbx_description
1 polymer ?
#
loop_
_entity_poly.entity_id
_entity_poly.type
_entity_poly.pdbx_seq_one_letter_code
_entity_poly.pdbx_strand_id
1 'polypeptide(L)'
;TAHAIQSGVTTSACEVIARTLDSIPGQEHVTVGIATVDSAIHFYHIKDGAEKPSMLIVPDVDDSYAPLQSGLVVSLAKNRETIEHLLKTIPETFASATPGANASTAAIKAGIECLKATGGKIMVFM
;
A
#
# COMPACT_ATOMS: atom_id res chain seq x y z
N THR A 1 -7.36 11.11 -1.51
CA THR A 1 -6.25 11.16 -2.47
C THR A 1 -6.03 12.52 -3.10
N ALA A 2 -6.98 13.14 -3.82
CA ALA A 2 -6.70 14.41 -4.52
C ALA A 2 -6.10 15.51 -3.63
N HIS A 3 -6.62 15.69 -2.39
CA HIS A 3 -6.02 16.61 -1.42
C HIS A 3 -4.63 16.18 -0.92
N ALA A 4 -4.37 14.88 -0.74
CA ALA A 4 -3.07 14.36 -0.30
C ALA A 4 -1.98 14.49 -1.38
N ILE A 5 -2.39 14.38 -2.65
CA ILE A 5 -1.53 14.62 -3.82
C ILE A 5 -1.24 16.11 -3.94
N GLN A 6 -2.28 16.96 -3.88
CA GLN A 6 -2.13 18.41 -4.02
C GLN A 6 -1.34 19.05 -2.86
N SER A 7 -1.43 18.49 -1.66
CA SER A 7 -0.62 18.91 -0.50
C SER A 7 0.80 18.36 -0.52
N GLY A 8 1.14 17.45 -1.43
CA GLY A 8 2.44 16.78 -1.49
C GLY A 8 2.66 15.70 -0.43
N VAL A 9 1.68 15.46 0.45
CA VAL A 9 1.77 14.46 1.53
C VAL A 9 2.05 13.07 0.98
N THR A 10 1.41 12.68 -0.13
CA THR A 10 1.66 11.36 -0.74
C THR A 10 3.10 11.20 -1.21
N THR A 11 3.66 12.23 -1.87
CA THR A 11 5.05 12.22 -2.34
C THR A 11 6.01 12.15 -1.16
N SER A 12 5.84 13.03 -0.18
CA SER A 12 6.71 13.05 1.01
C SER A 12 6.61 11.75 1.80
N ALA A 13 5.41 11.18 1.97
CA ALA A 13 5.24 9.89 2.64
C ALA A 13 5.97 8.77 1.90
N CYS A 14 5.81 8.67 0.57
CA CYS A 14 6.50 7.64 -0.22
C CYS A 14 8.03 7.77 -0.13
N GLU A 15 8.57 8.99 -0.22
CA GLU A 15 10.01 9.25 -0.10
C GLU A 15 10.54 8.91 1.30
N VAL A 16 9.84 9.31 2.36
CA VAL A 16 10.25 9.04 3.75
C VAL A 16 10.17 7.55 4.05
N ILE A 17 9.11 6.86 3.60
CA ILE A 17 9.00 5.41 3.75
C ILE A 17 10.20 4.74 3.05
N ALA A 18 10.48 5.09 1.79
CA ALA A 18 11.60 4.49 1.05
C ALA A 18 12.95 4.66 1.77
N ARG A 19 13.21 5.83 2.35
CA ARG A 19 14.45 6.11 3.10
C ARG A 19 14.53 5.39 4.44
N THR A 20 13.40 5.01 5.02
CA THR A 20 13.34 4.39 6.36
C THR A 20 13.30 2.87 6.32
N LEU A 21 13.06 2.25 5.15
CA LEU A 21 13.02 0.79 5.00
C LEU A 21 14.26 0.11 5.58
N ASP A 22 15.45 0.66 5.31
CA ASP A 22 16.73 0.08 5.75
C ASP A 22 17.01 0.31 7.25
N SER A 23 16.24 1.20 7.89
CA SER A 23 16.33 1.48 9.33
C SER A 23 15.36 0.62 10.15
N ILE A 24 14.57 -0.25 9.51
CA ILE A 24 13.63 -1.12 10.21
C ILE A 24 14.39 -2.20 10.98
N PRO A 25 14.26 -2.29 12.31
CA PRO A 25 14.91 -3.34 13.10
C PRO A 25 14.43 -4.72 12.65
N GLY A 26 15.37 -5.63 12.37
CA GLY A 26 15.04 -6.99 11.95
C GLY A 26 14.41 -7.10 10.56
N GLN A 27 14.71 -6.16 9.65
CA GLN A 27 14.17 -6.10 8.28
C GLN A 27 14.18 -7.42 7.48
N GLU A 28 15.10 -8.34 7.79
CA GLU A 28 15.18 -9.68 7.19
C GLU A 28 13.93 -10.54 7.43
N HIS A 29 13.22 -10.29 8.53
CA HIS A 29 12.01 -11.02 8.94
C HIS A 29 10.73 -10.19 8.77
N VAL A 30 10.85 -8.96 8.27
CA VAL A 30 9.70 -8.06 8.11
C VAL A 30 9.01 -8.33 6.79
N THR A 31 7.68 -8.39 6.86
CA THR A 31 6.81 -8.41 5.69
C THR A 31 6.04 -7.10 5.57
N VAL A 32 5.88 -6.59 4.35
CA VAL A 32 5.25 -5.32 4.05
C VAL A 32 4.15 -5.53 3.02
N GLY A 33 3.03 -4.83 3.20
CA GLY A 33 2.00 -4.65 2.19
C GLY A 33 1.76 -3.17 1.98
N ILE A 34 1.42 -2.79 0.75
CA ILE A 34 1.15 -1.41 0.37
C ILE A 34 -0.26 -1.34 -0.22
N ALA A 35 -1.00 -0.31 0.18
CA ALA A 35 -2.27 0.02 -0.43
C ALA A 35 -2.42 1.55 -0.52
N THR A 36 -3.13 2.02 -1.56
CA THR A 36 -3.57 3.41 -1.68
C THR A 36 -5.10 3.46 -1.67
N VAL A 37 -5.67 4.62 -1.35
CA VAL A 37 -7.12 4.76 -1.16
C VAL A 37 -7.66 6.03 -1.77
N ASP A 38 -8.66 5.91 -2.64
CA ASP A 38 -9.50 7.00 -3.12
C ASP A 38 -10.97 6.65 -2.89
N SER A 39 -11.82 6.68 -3.92
CA SER A 39 -13.16 6.06 -3.88
C SER A 39 -13.13 4.55 -3.73
N ALA A 40 -12.00 3.90 -4.09
CA ALA A 40 -11.76 2.47 -3.95
C ALA A 40 -10.44 2.22 -3.20
N ILE A 41 -10.23 0.97 -2.79
CA ILE A 41 -8.97 0.52 -2.20
C ILE A 41 -8.11 -0.09 -3.30
N HIS A 42 -6.86 0.33 -3.41
CA HIS A 42 -5.89 -0.19 -4.37
C HIS A 42 -4.81 -0.98 -3.63
N PHE A 43 -4.90 -2.30 -3.65
CA PHE A 43 -3.87 -3.18 -3.11
C PHE A 43 -2.78 -3.44 -4.14
N TYR A 44 -1.52 -3.42 -3.74
CA TYR A 44 -0.41 -3.77 -4.62
C TYR A 44 0.06 -5.20 -4.36
N HIS A 45 -0.18 -6.08 -5.33
CA HIS A 45 0.27 -7.46 -5.31
C HIS A 45 1.67 -7.53 -5.92
N ILE A 46 2.63 -7.97 -5.11
CA ILE A 46 4.01 -8.25 -5.54
C ILE A 46 4.17 -9.78 -5.60
N LYS A 47 4.34 -10.32 -6.81
CA LYS A 47 4.54 -11.75 -7.03
C LYS A 47 6.04 -12.03 -7.15
N ASP A 48 6.51 -13.08 -6.46
CA ASP A 48 7.90 -13.54 -6.60
C ASP A 48 8.24 -13.82 -8.07
N GLY A 49 9.29 -13.17 -8.57
CA GLY A 49 9.75 -13.28 -9.96
C GLY A 49 9.02 -12.40 -10.98
N ALA A 50 8.07 -11.56 -10.56
CA ALA A 50 7.45 -10.55 -11.44
C ALA A 50 8.28 -9.26 -11.45
N GLU A 51 8.57 -8.73 -12.65
CA GLU A 51 9.30 -7.46 -12.81
C GLU A 51 8.49 -6.25 -12.32
N LYS A 52 7.15 -6.33 -12.31
CA LYS A 52 6.27 -5.21 -11.94
C LYS A 52 5.15 -5.66 -10.99
N PRO A 53 4.81 -4.84 -9.98
CA PRO A 53 3.65 -5.08 -9.12
C PRO A 53 2.35 -4.94 -9.92
N SER A 54 1.33 -5.71 -9.54
CA SER A 54 -0.03 -5.60 -10.09
C SER A 54 -0.94 -4.88 -9.10
N MET A 55 -1.77 -3.96 -9.58
CA MET A 55 -2.75 -3.25 -8.75
C MET A 55 -4.09 -4.00 -8.74
N LEU A 56 -4.59 -4.33 -7.56
CA LEU A 56 -5.90 -4.94 -7.33
C LEU A 56 -6.84 -3.86 -6.78
N ILE A 57 -7.89 -3.54 -7.54
CA ILE A 57 -8.88 -2.53 -7.19
C ILE A 57 -10.05 -3.20 -6.48
N VAL A 58 -10.35 -2.76 -5.25
CA VAL A 58 -11.50 -3.20 -4.47
C VAL A 58 -12.48 -2.05 -4.38
N PRO A 59 -13.54 -2.04 -5.21
CA PRO A 59 -14.50 -0.95 -5.28
C PRO A 59 -15.55 -1.00 -4.16
N ASP A 60 -15.79 -2.18 -3.58
CA ASP A 60 -16.79 -2.36 -2.53
C ASP A 60 -16.14 -2.28 -1.14
N VAL A 61 -16.62 -1.32 -0.36
CA VAL A 61 -16.16 -0.98 0.99
C VAL A 61 -17.00 -1.64 2.08
N ASP A 62 -18.16 -2.20 1.72
CA ASP A 62 -19.12 -2.82 2.62
C ASP A 62 -19.07 -4.35 2.56
N ASP A 63 -18.75 -4.95 1.41
CA ASP A 63 -18.64 -6.42 1.25
C ASP A 63 -17.16 -6.86 1.25
N SER A 64 -16.60 -7.04 2.45
CA SER A 64 -15.16 -7.22 2.68
C SER A 64 -14.63 -8.60 2.31
N TYR A 65 -14.74 -9.02 1.05
CA TYR A 65 -13.94 -10.11 0.52
C TYR A 65 -12.57 -9.55 0.15
N ALA A 66 -11.66 -9.46 1.13
CA ALA A 66 -10.27 -9.11 0.85
C ALA A 66 -9.76 -10.07 -0.25
N PRO A 67 -9.34 -9.57 -1.42
CA PRO A 67 -8.87 -10.44 -2.50
C PRO A 67 -7.62 -11.17 -2.02
N LEU A 68 -7.77 -12.47 -1.76
CA LEU A 68 -6.74 -13.50 -1.54
C LEU A 68 -5.49 -13.06 -0.77
N GLN A 69 -5.34 -13.57 0.45
CA GLN A 69 -4.21 -13.34 1.39
C GLN A 69 -2.80 -13.56 0.81
N SER A 70 -2.64 -14.22 -0.35
CA SER A 70 -1.33 -14.53 -0.92
C SER A 70 -0.79 -13.36 -1.77
N GLY A 71 0.36 -12.81 -1.39
CA GLY A 71 1.12 -11.85 -2.19
C GLY A 71 0.79 -10.36 -1.97
N LEU A 72 -0.17 -10.04 -1.09
CA LEU A 72 -0.40 -8.67 -0.63
C LEU A 72 0.62 -8.23 0.43
N VAL A 73 1.12 -9.19 1.20
CA VAL A 73 2.11 -8.98 2.26
C VAL A 73 3.33 -9.82 1.88
N VAL A 74 4.44 -9.16 1.56
CA VAL A 74 5.64 -9.80 1.02
C VAL A 74 6.87 -9.51 1.86
N SER A 75 7.87 -10.37 1.82
CA SER A 75 9.14 -10.15 2.52
C SER A 75 9.83 -8.89 2.00
N LEU A 76 10.14 -7.96 2.91
CA LEU A 76 10.86 -6.73 2.61
C LEU A 76 12.25 -7.02 2.04
N ALA A 77 12.98 -7.94 2.67
CA ALA A 77 14.33 -8.31 2.24
C ALA A 77 14.37 -8.90 0.82
N LYS A 78 13.36 -9.68 0.43
CA LYS A 78 13.30 -10.30 -0.91
C LYS A 78 12.81 -9.33 -2.00
N ASN A 79 11.98 -8.35 -1.64
CA ASN A 79 11.26 -7.49 -2.58
C ASN A 79 11.66 -6.01 -2.47
N ARG A 80 12.83 -5.71 -1.89
CA ARG A 80 13.29 -4.36 -1.56
C ARG A 80 13.27 -3.39 -2.75
N GLU A 81 13.76 -3.85 -3.90
CA GLU A 81 13.83 -3.04 -5.12
C GLU A 81 12.44 -2.77 -5.70
N THR A 82 11.60 -3.81 -5.78
CA THR A 82 10.22 -3.70 -6.26
C THR A 82 9.38 -2.76 -5.37
N ILE A 83 9.55 -2.84 -4.05
CA ILE A 83 8.88 -1.96 -3.09
C ILE A 83 9.33 -0.51 -3.29
N GLU A 84 10.63 -0.27 -3.49
CA GLU A 84 11.15 1.08 -3.72
C GLU A 84 10.63 1.69 -5.03
N HIS A 85 10.64 0.90 -6.10
CA HIS A 85 10.09 1.31 -7.38
C HIS A 85 8.60 1.63 -7.25
N LEU A 86 7.84 0.78 -6.54
CA LEU A 86 6.42 1.02 -6.30
C LEU A 86 6.19 2.35 -5.56
N LEU A 87 6.95 2.64 -4.51
CA LEU A 87 6.86 3.91 -3.77
C LEU A 87 7.15 5.12 -4.67
N LYS A 88 8.06 5.00 -5.64
CA LYS A 88 8.35 6.06 -6.63
C LYS A 88 7.20 6.26 -7.63
N THR A 89 6.55 5.18 -8.05
CA THR A 89 5.46 5.22 -9.05
C THR A 89 4.11 5.64 -8.47
N ILE A 90 3.87 5.44 -7.17
CA ILE A 90 2.57 5.78 -6.54
C ILE A 90 2.19 7.26 -6.75
N PRO A 91 3.03 8.26 -6.44
CA PRO A 91 2.68 9.67 -6.63
C PRO A 91 2.32 9.99 -8.09
N GLU A 92 3.07 9.43 -9.04
CA GLU A 92 2.83 9.61 -10.48
C GLU A 92 1.49 9.01 -10.92
N THR A 93 1.15 7.84 -10.38
CA THR A 93 -0.09 7.12 -10.70
C THR A 93 -1.34 7.92 -10.33
N PHE A 94 -1.28 8.70 -9.25
CA PHE A 94 -2.40 9.50 -8.75
C PHE A 94 -2.24 11.01 -9.01
N ALA A 95 -1.30 11.41 -9.87
CA ALA A 95 -1.05 12.83 -10.18
C ALA A 95 -2.28 13.54 -10.78
N SER A 96 -3.15 12.80 -11.46
CA SER A 96 -4.41 13.28 -12.04
C SER A 96 -5.66 12.85 -11.26
N ALA A 97 -5.50 12.39 -10.01
CA ALA A 97 -6.62 11.94 -9.19
C ALA A 97 -7.63 13.07 -8.95
N THR A 98 -8.90 12.81 -9.25
CA THR A 98 -9.98 13.76 -9.03
C THR A 98 -10.48 13.72 -7.58
N PRO A 99 -10.94 14.86 -7.02
CA PRO A 99 -11.62 14.87 -5.74
C PRO A 99 -12.87 13.97 -5.79
N GLY A 100 -13.06 13.13 -4.77
CA GLY A 100 -14.15 12.18 -4.72
C GLY A 100 -14.35 11.62 -3.32
N ALA A 101 -15.25 10.62 -3.21
CA ALA A 101 -15.44 9.87 -1.98
C ALA A 101 -14.13 9.23 -1.51
N ASN A 102 -14.00 9.02 -0.19
CA ASN A 102 -12.81 8.43 0.40
C ASN A 102 -13.16 7.16 1.17
N ALA A 103 -12.65 6.03 0.70
CA ALA A 103 -12.80 4.70 1.26
C ALA A 103 -11.84 4.40 2.43
N SER A 104 -11.24 5.42 3.07
CA SER A 104 -10.22 5.26 4.13
C SER A 104 -10.64 4.32 5.26
N THR A 105 -11.89 4.43 5.73
CA THR A 105 -12.41 3.56 6.79
C THR A 105 -12.40 2.09 6.39
N ALA A 106 -12.78 1.81 5.14
CA ALA A 106 -12.79 0.46 4.60
C ALA A 106 -11.38 -0.05 4.31
N ALA A 107 -10.47 0.82 3.86
CA ALA A 107 -9.06 0.49 3.71
C ALA A 107 -8.43 0.06 5.04
N ILE A 108 -8.74 0.77 6.13
CA ILE A 108 -8.29 0.40 7.47
C ILE A 108 -8.89 -0.95 7.89
N LYS A 109 -10.20 -1.15 7.71
CA LYS A 109 -10.85 -2.44 8.03
C LYS A 109 -10.23 -3.60 7.25
N ALA A 110 -10.02 -3.43 5.95
CA ALA A 110 -9.41 -4.43 5.09
C ALA A 110 -7.95 -4.72 5.49
N GLY A 111 -7.18 -3.68 5.86
CA GLY A 111 -5.84 -3.85 6.41
C GLY A 111 -5.83 -4.62 7.73
N ILE A 112 -6.79 -4.36 8.62
CA ILE A 112 -6.95 -5.12 9.87
C ILE A 112 -7.26 -6.59 9.55
N GLU A 113 -8.16 -6.85 8.60
CA GLU A 113 -8.51 -8.20 8.15
C GLU A 113 -7.28 -8.95 7.60
N CYS A 114 -6.49 -8.30 6.75
CA CYS A 114 -5.25 -8.87 6.20
C CYS A 114 -4.24 -9.23 7.30
N LEU A 115 -4.17 -8.44 8.38
CA LEU A 115 -3.23 -8.67 9.48
C LEU A 115 -3.77 -9.59 10.57
N LYS A 116 -5.04 -10.03 10.55
CA LYS A 116 -5.61 -10.89 11.61
C LYS A 116 -4.80 -12.17 11.85
N ALA A 117 -4.24 -12.77 10.81
CA ALA A 117 -3.53 -14.04 10.91
C ALA A 117 -2.10 -13.89 11.45
N THR A 118 -1.43 -12.78 11.18
CA THR A 118 0.00 -12.57 11.49
C THR A 118 0.25 -11.55 12.59
N GLY A 119 -0.75 -10.71 12.90
CA GLY A 119 -0.54 -9.45 13.60
C GLY A 119 0.28 -8.46 12.75
N GLY A 120 0.55 -7.29 13.31
CA GLY A 120 1.38 -6.27 12.68
C GLY A 120 1.00 -4.85 13.06
N LYS A 121 1.44 -3.89 12.24
CA LYS A 121 1.17 -2.46 12.40
C LYS A 121 0.59 -1.90 11.11
N ILE A 122 -0.49 -1.12 11.23
CA ILE A 122 -1.05 -0.35 10.11
C ILE A 122 -0.58 1.09 10.27
N MET A 123 -0.04 1.66 9.18
CA MET A 123 0.36 3.06 9.11
C MET A 123 -0.47 3.73 8.03
N VAL A 124 -1.21 4.78 8.41
CA VAL A 124 -2.12 5.50 7.52
C VAL A 124 -1.63 6.93 7.38
N PHE A 125 -1.57 7.41 6.14
CA PHE A 125 -1.21 8.78 5.80
C PHE A 125 -2.38 9.39 5.02
N MET A 126 -2.93 10.52 5.47
CA MET A 126 -4.11 11.17 4.88
C MET A 126 -3.84 12.62 4.51
#